data_AF-X1BC65-F1
#
_entry.id   AF-X1BC65-F1
#
_cell.length_a   1.000
_cell.length_b   1.000
_cell.length_c   1.000
_cell.angle_alpha   90.00
_cell.angle_beta   90.00
_cell.angle_gamma   90.00
#
_symmetry.space_group_name_H-M   'P 1'
#
loop_
_entity.id
_entity.type
_entity.pdbx_description
1 polymer ?
#
loop_
_entity_poly.entity_id
_entity_poly.type
_entity_poly.pdbx_seq_one_letter_code
_entity_poly.pdbx_strand_id
1 'polypeptide(L)'
;MDKNKNKISPDELSEDRAVREIMEKMAAGDLQEIETAFDRAQTMKCCPIGSGISGICCKNCAMGPCRVREDRTGLCGATMGTIAARNLARHIAAGAAAHSDHGRDLAHLLGLVAEGKAPGLEIKDELKLLKFAKNLGIKIDDRDIKEIAKESSEKALSLFGQQNGEIDLIKMAPEKRQEIWTK
;
A
#
# COMPACT_ATOMS: atom_id res chain seq x y z
N MET A 1 -13.95 -38.04 3.21
CA MET A 1 -14.23 -37.09 4.31
C MET A 1 -15.30 -36.15 3.82
N ASP A 2 -16.40 -36.09 4.57
CA ASP A 2 -17.60 -35.34 4.23
C ASP A 2 -17.26 -33.83 4.21
N LYS A 3 -17.16 -33.22 3.02
CA LYS A 3 -16.76 -31.81 2.85
C LYS A 3 -17.80 -30.81 3.40
N ASN A 4 -18.96 -31.30 3.85
CA ASN A 4 -20.14 -30.49 4.11
C ASN A 4 -20.49 -30.27 5.59
N LYS A 5 -19.71 -30.78 6.55
CA LYS A 5 -20.18 -30.77 7.95
C LYS A 5 -19.99 -29.46 8.72
N ASN A 6 -19.38 -28.41 8.17
CA ASN A 6 -19.21 -27.11 8.83
C ASN A 6 -18.97 -25.95 7.83
N LYS A 7 -19.74 -25.85 6.74
CA LYS A 7 -19.63 -24.69 5.83
C LYS A 7 -20.39 -23.52 6.44
N ILE A 8 -19.66 -22.45 6.81
CA ILE A 8 -20.24 -21.20 7.34
C ILE A 8 -21.23 -20.63 6.30
N SER A 9 -22.37 -20.11 6.75
CA SER A 9 -23.39 -19.57 5.84
C SER A 9 -22.84 -18.36 5.06
N PRO A 10 -23.20 -18.15 3.78
CA PRO A 10 -22.85 -16.94 3.04
C PRO A 10 -23.19 -15.64 3.80
N ASP A 11 -24.31 -15.63 4.54
CA ASP A 11 -24.73 -14.49 5.36
C ASP A 11 -23.75 -14.14 6.49
N GLU A 12 -23.05 -15.14 7.03
CA GLU A 12 -22.05 -14.95 8.09
C GLU A 12 -20.68 -14.51 7.53
N LEU A 13 -20.47 -14.63 6.21
CA LEU A 13 -19.20 -14.34 5.55
C LEU A 13 -19.15 -12.95 4.92
N SER A 14 -20.28 -12.41 4.48
CA SER A 14 -20.36 -11.11 3.81
C SER A 14 -21.70 -10.46 4.08
N GLU A 15 -21.75 -9.13 4.18
CA GLU A 15 -23.00 -8.34 4.16
C GLU A 15 -23.39 -7.89 2.74
N ASP A 16 -22.48 -8.06 1.77
CA ASP A 16 -22.74 -7.69 0.38
C ASP A 16 -23.65 -8.72 -0.32
N ARG A 17 -24.80 -8.25 -0.83
CA ARG A 17 -25.80 -9.07 -1.49
C ARG A 17 -25.26 -9.81 -2.73
N ALA A 18 -24.44 -9.15 -3.54
CA ALA A 18 -23.92 -9.77 -4.77
C ALA A 18 -22.94 -10.90 -4.44
N VAL A 19 -22.13 -10.72 -3.39
CA VAL A 19 -21.25 -11.78 -2.87
C VAL A 19 -22.07 -12.97 -2.37
N ARG A 20 -23.13 -12.73 -1.58
CA ARG A 20 -24.02 -13.78 -1.08
C ARG A 20 -24.68 -14.56 -2.20
N GLU A 21 -25.25 -13.87 -3.18
CA GLU A 21 -25.92 -14.50 -4.33
C GLU A 21 -24.98 -15.43 -5.11
N ILE A 22 -23.73 -15.00 -5.33
CA ILE A 22 -22.72 -15.83 -6.01
C ILE A 22 -22.38 -17.07 -5.16
N MET A 23 -22.21 -16.92 -3.85
CA MET A 23 -21.94 -18.04 -2.94
C MET A 23 -23.09 -19.04 -2.85
N GLU A 24 -24.33 -18.55 -2.80
CA GLU A 24 -25.54 -19.37 -2.78
C GLU A 24 -25.70 -20.15 -4.09
N LYS A 25 -25.49 -19.50 -5.24
CA LYS A 25 -25.51 -20.18 -6.55
C LYS A 25 -24.41 -21.24 -6.68
N MET A 26 -23.22 -20.98 -6.15
CA MET A 26 -22.17 -22.01 -6.07
C MET A 26 -22.56 -23.17 -5.15
N ALA A 27 -23.19 -22.89 -4.01
CA ALA A 27 -23.64 -23.92 -3.07
C ALA A 27 -24.82 -24.75 -3.60
N ALA A 28 -25.70 -24.13 -4.39
CA ALA A 28 -26.83 -24.78 -5.07
C ALA A 28 -26.41 -25.63 -6.29
N GLY A 29 -25.17 -25.47 -6.77
CA GLY A 29 -24.67 -26.14 -7.97
C GLY A 29 -25.07 -25.44 -9.28
N ASP A 30 -25.68 -24.25 -9.20
CA ASP A 30 -26.02 -23.41 -10.36
C ASP A 30 -24.76 -22.81 -11.01
N LEU A 31 -23.68 -22.69 -10.25
CA LEU A 31 -22.36 -22.26 -10.70
C LEU A 31 -21.30 -23.31 -10.35
N GLN A 32 -20.23 -23.35 -11.14
CA GLN A 32 -19.08 -24.19 -10.83
C GLN A 32 -18.48 -23.80 -9.47
N GLU A 33 -18.36 -24.77 -8.56
CA GLU A 33 -17.71 -24.56 -7.28
C GLU A 33 -16.20 -24.32 -7.49
N ILE A 34 -15.72 -23.17 -7.04
CA ILE A 34 -14.30 -22.80 -7.03
C ILE A 34 -13.90 -22.40 -5.61
N GLU A 35 -12.66 -22.70 -5.24
CA GLU A 35 -12.13 -22.31 -3.93
C GLU A 35 -11.92 -20.79 -3.88
N THR A 36 -12.54 -20.14 -2.90
CA THR A 36 -12.46 -18.70 -2.67
C THR A 36 -11.53 -18.34 -1.51
N ALA A 37 -11.32 -17.03 -1.29
CA ALA A 37 -10.59 -16.56 -0.12
C ALA A 37 -11.30 -16.92 1.20
N PHE A 38 -12.63 -17.01 1.20
CA PHE A 38 -13.41 -17.39 2.38
C PHE A 38 -13.16 -18.85 2.78
N ASP A 39 -13.12 -19.76 1.81
CA ASP A 39 -12.82 -21.18 2.04
C ASP A 39 -11.41 -21.36 2.62
N ARG A 40 -10.42 -20.63 2.06
CA ARG A 40 -9.05 -20.65 2.57
C ARG A 40 -8.94 -20.04 3.97
N ALA A 41 -9.67 -18.97 4.27
CA ALA A 41 -9.66 -18.37 5.60
C ALA A 41 -10.21 -19.32 6.67
N GLN A 42 -11.22 -20.12 6.34
CA GLN A 42 -11.81 -21.11 7.25
C GLN A 42 -10.88 -22.30 7.52
N THR A 43 -10.08 -22.69 6.52
CA THR A 43 -9.22 -23.89 6.60
C THR A 43 -7.80 -23.57 7.06
N MET A 44 -7.32 -22.34 6.87
CA MET A 44 -5.96 -21.92 7.20
C MET A 44 -5.88 -21.30 8.60
N LYS A 45 -5.44 -22.10 9.59
CA LYS A 45 -5.20 -21.59 10.95
C LYS A 45 -4.09 -20.55 10.97
N CYS A 46 -4.37 -19.40 11.57
CA CYS A 46 -3.39 -18.33 11.75
C CYS A 46 -2.21 -18.79 12.63
N CYS A 47 -0.97 -18.45 12.26
CA CYS A 47 0.22 -18.82 13.02
C CYS A 47 0.27 -18.08 14.37
N PRO A 48 0.28 -18.75 15.53
CA PRO A 48 0.20 -18.05 16.82
C PRO A 48 1.45 -17.21 17.16
N ILE A 49 2.59 -17.46 16.51
CA ILE A 49 3.90 -16.86 16.82
C ILE A 49 4.32 -15.83 15.76
N GLY A 50 4.05 -16.13 14.50
CA GLY A 50 4.42 -15.28 13.36
C GLY A 50 3.26 -14.49 12.77
N SER A 51 2.06 -14.57 13.35
CA SER A 51 0.92 -13.76 12.89
C SER A 51 1.21 -12.27 13.07
N GLY A 52 0.48 -11.44 12.34
CA GLY A 52 0.50 -9.99 12.54
C GLY A 52 0.01 -9.56 13.94
N ILE A 53 -0.65 -10.45 14.69
CA ILE A 53 -1.13 -10.18 16.05
C ILE A 53 0.00 -10.32 17.08
N SER A 54 0.81 -11.38 17.00
CA SER A 54 1.95 -11.55 17.91
C SER A 54 3.23 -10.92 17.38
N GLY A 55 3.59 -11.16 16.12
CA GLY A 55 4.72 -10.51 15.45
C GLY A 55 6.09 -10.88 16.02
N ILE A 56 6.20 -11.97 16.79
CA ILE A 56 7.39 -12.33 17.60
C ILE A 56 8.32 -13.36 16.93
N CYS A 57 8.10 -13.65 15.64
CA CYS A 57 8.95 -14.49 14.82
C CYS A 57 9.83 -13.63 13.91
N CYS A 58 11.16 -13.79 13.97
CA CYS A 58 12.10 -13.10 13.09
C CYS A 58 12.74 -14.06 12.08
N LYS A 59 12.71 -13.67 10.80
CA LYS A 59 13.31 -14.41 9.67
C LYS A 59 14.26 -13.55 8.82
N ASN A 60 14.86 -12.54 9.44
CA ASN A 60 15.64 -11.53 8.71
C ASN A 60 17.07 -11.95 8.34
N CYS A 61 17.55 -13.10 8.84
CA CYS A 61 18.89 -13.62 8.55
C CYS A 61 18.89 -15.15 8.55
N ALA A 62 19.98 -15.74 8.04
CA ALA A 62 20.14 -17.19 7.90
C ALA A 62 20.37 -17.96 9.22
N MET A 63 20.69 -17.27 10.32
CA MET A 63 20.79 -17.93 11.65
C MET A 63 19.41 -18.29 12.22
N GLY A 64 18.36 -17.61 11.77
CA GLY A 64 16.98 -17.86 12.21
C GLY A 64 16.34 -19.08 11.52
N PRO A 65 15.01 -19.26 11.65
CA PRO A 65 14.05 -18.34 12.27
C PRO A 65 14.14 -18.31 13.80
N CYS A 66 14.11 -17.11 14.39
CA CYS A 66 14.03 -16.94 15.85
C CYS A 66 12.57 -16.74 16.27
N ARG A 67 12.07 -17.57 17.19
CA ARG A 67 10.73 -17.46 17.79
C ARG A 67 10.87 -17.04 19.24
N VAL A 68 10.58 -15.78 19.54
CA VAL A 68 10.94 -15.17 20.83
C VAL A 68 9.71 -15.01 21.72
N ARG A 69 9.83 -15.37 23.00
CA ARG A 69 8.84 -15.11 24.06
C ARG A 69 9.41 -14.07 25.02
N GLU A 70 8.61 -13.58 25.98
CA GLU A 70 9.01 -12.51 26.91
C GLU A 70 10.32 -12.79 27.67
N ASP A 71 10.59 -14.05 27.99
CA ASP A 71 11.77 -14.52 28.75
C ASP A 71 13.02 -14.78 27.88
N ARG A 72 12.97 -14.49 26.58
CA ARG A 72 14.02 -14.90 25.62
C ARG A 72 14.39 -13.79 24.65
N THR A 73 15.52 -14.00 23.97
CA THR A 73 15.96 -13.18 22.84
C THR A 73 16.18 -14.06 21.60
N GLY A 74 16.30 -13.42 20.44
CA GLY A 74 16.84 -14.08 19.25
C GLY A 74 18.33 -14.39 19.41
N LEU A 75 18.90 -15.17 18.48
CA LEU A 75 20.33 -15.55 18.50
C LEU A 75 21.27 -14.35 18.52
N CYS A 76 20.89 -13.23 17.91
CA CYS A 76 21.65 -11.98 17.94
C CYS A 76 21.39 -11.10 19.17
N GLY A 77 20.62 -11.57 20.16
CA GLY A 77 20.23 -10.79 21.34
C GLY A 77 18.99 -9.90 21.14
N ALA A 78 18.36 -9.89 19.97
CA ALA A 78 17.16 -9.08 19.74
C ALA A 78 15.98 -9.53 20.62
N THR A 79 15.40 -8.59 21.38
CA THR A 79 14.25 -8.85 22.26
C THR A 79 12.96 -9.00 21.46
N MET A 80 11.90 -9.43 22.14
CA MET A 80 10.54 -9.47 21.59
C MET A 80 10.12 -8.13 20.98
N GLY A 81 10.34 -7.02 21.71
CA GLY A 81 10.00 -5.67 21.24
C GLY A 81 10.78 -5.26 19.99
N THR A 82 12.08 -5.56 19.93
CA THR A 82 12.91 -5.29 18.74
C THR A 82 12.45 -6.09 17.53
N ILE A 83 12.00 -7.34 17.70
CA ILE A 83 11.48 -8.16 16.60
C ILE A 83 10.14 -7.63 16.11
N ALA A 84 9.19 -7.37 17.03
CA ALA A 84 7.88 -6.83 16.68
C ALA A 84 7.98 -5.48 15.94
N ALA A 85 8.80 -4.56 16.44
CA ALA A 85 9.02 -3.25 15.81
C ALA A 85 9.60 -3.38 14.39
N ARG A 86 10.60 -4.24 14.18
CA ARG A 86 11.19 -4.45 12.84
C ARG A 86 10.23 -5.11 11.86
N ASN A 87 9.41 -6.05 12.34
CA ASN A 87 8.39 -6.69 11.52
C ASN A 87 7.33 -5.67 11.08
N LEU A 88 6.84 -4.84 12.02
CA LEU A 88 5.93 -3.74 11.71
C LEU A 88 6.55 -2.73 10.73
N ALA A 89 7.81 -2.32 10.97
CA ALA A 89 8.51 -1.40 10.09
C ALA A 89 8.62 -1.93 8.65
N ARG A 90 8.83 -3.24 8.46
CA ARG A 90 8.81 -3.85 7.12
C ARG A 90 7.43 -3.88 6.49
N HIS A 91 6.36 -4.07 7.26
CA HIS A 91 4.98 -3.96 6.74
C HIS A 91 4.68 -2.52 6.29
N ILE A 92 5.06 -1.52 7.09
CA ILE A 92 4.94 -0.10 6.74
C ILE A 92 5.74 0.20 5.47
N ALA A 93 7.00 -0.26 5.41
CA ALA A 93 7.86 -0.05 4.25
C ALA A 93 7.26 -0.69 2.98
N ALA A 94 6.72 -1.90 3.05
CA ALA A 94 6.09 -2.57 1.91
C ALA A 94 4.84 -1.82 1.40
N GLY A 95 3.97 -1.37 2.32
CA GLY A 95 2.79 -0.58 1.95
C GLY A 95 3.16 0.79 1.38
N ALA A 96 4.12 1.47 1.99
CA ALA A 96 4.65 2.74 1.50
C ALA A 96 5.31 2.58 0.12
N ALA A 97 6.04 1.49 -0.11
CA ALA A 97 6.66 1.19 -1.40
C ALA A 97 5.61 0.98 -2.50
N ALA A 98 4.51 0.28 -2.22
CA ALA A 98 3.42 0.09 -3.18
C ALA A 98 2.79 1.42 -3.62
N HIS A 99 2.47 2.31 -2.66
CA HIS A 99 1.94 3.64 -2.99
C HIS A 99 2.98 4.56 -3.65
N SER A 100 4.25 4.42 -3.27
CA SER A 100 5.37 5.14 -3.89
C SER A 100 5.51 4.77 -5.38
N ASP A 101 5.50 3.48 -5.71
CA ASP A 101 5.61 3.01 -7.10
C ASP A 101 4.40 3.42 -7.94
N HIS A 102 3.19 3.30 -7.38
CA HIS A 102 1.99 3.81 -8.04
C HIS A 102 2.06 5.32 -8.33
N GLY A 103 2.56 6.11 -7.38
CA GLY A 103 2.78 7.55 -7.57
C GLY A 103 3.83 7.86 -8.63
N ARG A 104 4.92 7.07 -8.69
CA ARG A 104 5.98 7.19 -9.70
C ARG A 104 5.46 6.89 -11.10
N ASP A 105 4.62 5.86 -11.27
CA ASP A 105 3.99 5.54 -12.55
C ASP A 105 3.14 6.71 -13.05
N LEU A 106 2.35 7.33 -12.18
CA LEU A 106 1.53 8.49 -12.56
C LEU A 106 2.35 9.73 -12.87
N ALA A 107 3.43 9.99 -12.12
CA ALA A 107 4.34 11.09 -12.43
C ALA A 107 4.97 10.89 -13.82
N HIS A 108 5.47 9.69 -14.11
CA HIS A 108 6.03 9.36 -15.42
C HIS A 108 4.99 9.47 -16.55
N LEU A 109 3.77 8.98 -16.32
CA LEU A 109 2.67 9.08 -17.28
C LEU A 109 2.31 10.54 -17.58
N LEU A 110 2.29 11.43 -16.58
CA LEU A 110 2.06 12.86 -16.79
C LEU A 110 3.09 13.46 -17.75
N GLY A 111 4.36 13.09 -17.60
CA GLY A 111 5.42 13.49 -18.53
C GLY A 111 5.18 12.98 -19.95
N LEU A 112 4.81 11.70 -20.11
CA LEU A 112 4.49 11.14 -21.42
C LEU A 112 3.29 11.83 -22.08
N VAL A 113 2.24 12.16 -21.32
CA VAL A 113 1.09 12.93 -21.82
C VAL A 113 1.52 14.33 -22.26
N ALA A 114 2.33 15.02 -21.46
CA ALA A 114 2.87 16.34 -21.79
C ALA A 114 3.68 16.34 -23.09
N GLU A 115 4.46 15.28 -23.34
CA GLU A 115 5.26 15.09 -24.56
C GLU A 115 4.47 14.55 -25.76
N GLY A 116 3.16 14.27 -25.60
CA GLY A 116 2.34 13.68 -26.66
C GLY A 116 2.68 12.21 -26.97
N LYS A 117 3.34 11.51 -26.04
CA LYS A 117 3.77 10.11 -26.16
C LYS A 117 2.81 9.10 -25.51
N ALA A 118 1.66 9.55 -25.03
CA ALA A 118 0.62 8.72 -24.43
C ALA A 118 -0.71 8.84 -25.23
N PRO A 119 -0.85 8.14 -26.36
CA PRO A 119 -2.05 8.23 -27.21
C PRO A 119 -3.33 7.86 -26.44
N GLY A 120 -4.39 8.64 -26.63
CA GLY A 120 -5.68 8.43 -25.96
C GLY A 120 -5.77 8.95 -24.53
N LEU A 121 -4.71 9.58 -24.03
CA LEU A 121 -4.68 10.25 -22.73
C LEU A 121 -4.45 11.75 -22.89
N GLU A 122 -5.12 12.51 -22.03
CA GLU A 122 -5.07 13.98 -22.02
C GLU A 122 -5.15 14.51 -20.58
N ILE A 123 -4.72 15.75 -20.39
CA ILE A 123 -4.89 16.45 -19.11
C ILE A 123 -6.35 16.94 -19.05
N LYS A 124 -7.18 16.23 -18.29
CA LYS A 124 -8.62 16.54 -18.17
C LYS A 124 -8.93 17.69 -17.20
N ASP A 125 -8.06 17.91 -16.22
CA ASP A 125 -8.25 18.90 -15.16
C ASP A 125 -7.01 19.77 -15.02
N GLU A 126 -6.98 20.85 -15.79
CA GLU A 126 -5.89 21.82 -15.81
C GLU A 126 -5.79 22.58 -14.50
N LEU A 127 -6.92 22.95 -13.88
CA LEU A 127 -6.91 23.68 -12.60
C LEU A 127 -6.24 22.88 -11.48
N LYS A 128 -6.50 21.56 -11.43
CA LYS A 128 -5.84 20.67 -10.48
C LYS A 128 -4.35 20.52 -10.76
N LEU A 129 -3.95 20.45 -12.03
CA LEU A 129 -2.55 20.45 -12.42
C LEU A 129 -1.85 21.74 -11.96
N LEU A 130 -2.43 22.91 -12.21
CA LEU A 130 -1.88 24.21 -11.79
C LEU A 130 -1.71 24.29 -10.27
N LYS A 131 -2.68 23.76 -9.51
CA LYS A 131 -2.61 23.71 -8.04
C LYS A 131 -1.50 22.76 -7.58
N PHE A 132 -1.35 21.61 -8.23
CA PHE A 132 -0.27 20.67 -7.92
C PHE A 132 1.10 21.25 -8.23
N ALA A 133 1.27 21.89 -9.39
CA ALA A 133 2.50 22.57 -9.79
C ALA A 133 2.91 23.64 -8.76
N LYS A 134 1.96 24.46 -8.28
CA LYS A 134 2.19 25.43 -7.20
C LYS A 134 2.69 24.76 -5.91
N ASN A 135 2.12 23.61 -5.52
CA ASN A 135 2.57 22.87 -4.33
C ASN A 135 4.00 22.32 -4.49
N LEU A 136 4.44 22.08 -5.72
CA LEU A 136 5.81 21.69 -6.05
C LEU A 136 6.77 22.89 -6.18
N GLY A 137 6.29 24.12 -5.97
CA GLY A 137 7.07 25.36 -6.12
C GLY A 137 7.28 25.80 -7.57
N ILE A 138 6.52 25.26 -8.52
CA ILE A 138 6.62 25.59 -9.94
C ILE A 138 5.83 26.88 -10.23
N LYS A 139 6.44 27.81 -10.97
CA LYS A 139 5.76 29.02 -11.47
C LYS A 139 4.81 28.65 -12.60
N ILE A 140 3.60 29.20 -12.59
CA ILE A 140 2.56 28.81 -13.55
C ILE A 140 2.05 29.94 -14.46
N ASP A 141 2.42 31.20 -14.20
CA ASP A 141 1.83 32.34 -14.88
C ASP A 141 2.39 32.48 -16.31
N ASP A 142 1.50 32.72 -17.28
CA ASP A 142 1.80 32.87 -18.72
C ASP A 142 2.54 31.70 -19.37
N ARG A 143 2.27 30.47 -18.91
CA ARG A 143 2.91 29.24 -19.41
C ARG A 143 1.91 28.28 -20.04
N ASP A 144 2.40 27.49 -21.00
CA ASP A 144 1.62 26.42 -21.61
C ASP A 144 1.39 25.26 -20.62
N ILE A 145 0.18 24.69 -20.67
CA ILE A 145 -0.23 23.60 -19.77
C ILE A 145 0.66 22.37 -19.90
N LYS A 146 1.13 22.03 -21.10
CA LYS A 146 2.01 20.88 -21.32
C LYS A 146 3.40 21.14 -20.76
N GLU A 147 3.90 22.37 -20.84
CA GLU A 147 5.17 22.73 -20.20
C GLU A 147 5.09 22.59 -18.68
N ILE A 148 4.00 23.08 -18.07
CA ILE A 148 3.76 22.95 -16.63
C ILE A 148 3.63 21.47 -16.24
N ALA A 149 2.93 20.66 -17.04
CA ALA A 149 2.77 19.22 -16.81
C ALA A 149 4.12 18.50 -16.86
N LYS A 150 4.95 18.82 -17.86
CA LYS A 150 6.28 18.23 -18.00
C LYS A 150 7.18 18.55 -16.81
N GLU A 151 7.25 19.82 -16.40
CA GLU A 151 8.06 20.22 -15.24
C GLU A 151 7.51 19.61 -13.95
N SER A 152 6.18 19.52 -13.79
CA SER A 152 5.54 18.85 -12.65
C SER A 152 5.91 17.37 -12.58
N SER A 153 5.95 16.69 -13.71
CA SER A 153 6.40 15.30 -13.83
C SER A 153 7.87 15.16 -13.42
N GLU A 154 8.77 15.94 -14.01
CA GLU A 154 10.21 15.91 -13.71
C GLU A 154 10.48 16.20 -12.23
N LYS A 155 9.82 17.22 -11.67
CA LYS A 155 9.93 17.58 -10.27
C LYS A 155 9.42 16.49 -9.35
N ALA A 156 8.26 15.89 -9.64
CA ALA A 156 7.71 14.78 -8.86
C ALA A 156 8.63 13.54 -8.91
N LEU A 157 9.17 13.21 -10.09
CA LEU A 157 10.13 12.10 -10.25
C LEU A 157 11.43 12.34 -9.45
N SER A 158 11.88 13.59 -9.35
CA SER A 158 13.08 13.93 -8.57
C SER A 158 12.94 13.61 -7.08
N LEU A 159 11.73 13.67 -6.52
CA LEU A 159 11.47 13.40 -5.10
C LEU A 159 11.76 11.94 -4.71
N PHE A 160 11.69 11.00 -5.64
CA PHE A 160 11.98 9.59 -5.38
C PHE A 160 13.48 9.30 -5.23
N GLY A 161 14.34 10.19 -5.73
CA GLY A 161 15.80 10.08 -5.64
C GLY A 161 16.44 11.11 -4.70
N GLN A 162 15.65 11.97 -4.08
CA GLN A 162 16.14 13.03 -3.18
C GLN A 162 16.79 12.42 -1.93
N GLN A 163 18.06 12.78 -1.68
CA GLN A 163 18.83 12.24 -0.55
C GLN A 163 18.82 13.14 0.70
N ASN A 164 18.58 14.43 0.54
CA ASN A 164 18.69 15.44 1.60
C ASN A 164 17.49 16.38 1.58
N GLY A 165 17.21 17.00 2.73
CA GLY A 165 16.10 17.94 2.90
C GLY A 165 14.74 17.25 3.04
N GLU A 166 13.68 18.02 2.86
CA GLU A 166 12.30 17.58 3.03
C GLU A 166 11.62 17.35 1.68
N ILE A 167 10.62 16.46 1.66
CA ILE A 167 9.76 16.24 0.49
C ILE A 167 8.85 17.47 0.32
N ASP A 168 8.83 18.08 -0.86
CA ASP A 168 8.12 19.35 -1.10
C ASP A 168 6.64 19.33 -0.72
N LEU A 169 5.97 18.19 -0.91
CA LEU A 169 4.54 18.02 -0.63
C LEU A 169 4.20 18.02 0.87
N ILE A 170 5.19 17.96 1.78
CA ILE A 170 4.98 18.11 3.24
C ILE A 170 4.33 19.46 3.55
N LYS A 171 4.64 20.50 2.77
CA LYS A 171 4.10 21.87 2.92
C LYS A 171 2.58 21.96 2.72
N MET A 172 1.96 20.93 2.14
CA MET A 172 0.50 20.84 2.02
C MET A 172 -0.19 20.58 3.37
N ALA A 173 0.53 20.07 4.36
CA ALA A 173 -0.01 19.86 5.69
C ALA A 173 -0.13 21.21 6.45
N PRO A 174 -1.05 21.35 7.40
CA PRO A 174 -1.13 22.54 8.24
C PRO A 174 0.19 22.82 8.99
N GLU A 175 0.52 24.10 9.22
CA GLU A 175 1.79 24.51 9.88
C GLU A 175 2.02 23.80 11.21
N LYS A 176 0.99 23.75 12.07
CA LYS A 176 1.05 23.01 13.36
C LYS A 176 1.45 21.54 13.20
N ARG A 177 1.11 20.90 12.09
CA ARG A 177 1.49 19.50 11.83
C ARG A 177 2.95 19.41 11.41
N GLN A 178 3.41 20.34 10.58
CA GLN A 178 4.82 20.43 10.18
C GLN A 178 5.71 20.65 11.40
N GLU A 179 5.34 21.58 12.30
CA GLU A 179 6.06 21.81 13.56
C GLU A 179 6.19 20.57 14.45
N ILE A 180 5.18 19.69 14.46
CA ILE A 180 5.24 18.43 15.21
C ILE A 180 6.22 17.45 14.58
N TRP A 181 6.34 17.43 13.25
CA TRP A 181 7.27 16.52 12.56
C TRP A 181 8.73 16.96 12.64
N THR A 182 8.99 18.26 12.75
CA THR A 182 10.34 18.81 12.89
C THR A 182 10.91 18.66 14.31
N LYS A 183 10.06 18.55 15.32
CA LYS A 183 10.45 18.36 16.73
C LYS A 183 10.86 16.92 17.02
#